data_AF-A0A9Q3KJS6-F1
#
_entry.id   AF-A0A9Q3KJS6-F1
#
_cell.length_a   1.000
_cell.length_b   1.000
_cell.length_c   1.000
_cell.angle_alpha   90.00
_cell.angle_beta   90.00
_cell.angle_gamma   90.00
#
_symmetry.space_group_name_H-M   'P 1'
#
loop_
_entity.id
_entity.type
_entity.pdbx_description
1 polymer ?
#
loop_
_entity_poly.entity_id
_entity_poly.type
_entity_poly.pdbx_seq_one_letter_code
_entity_poly.pdbx_strand_id
1 'polypeptide(L)' 'MELIQTISKGPVSKIIRARKIRLNGNDQRQYLVRFKHQTADKDKWLAEDAIPDGNLHLRRFRASRRTEQSHQ' A
#
# COMPACT_ATOMS: atom_id res chain seq x y z
N MET A 1 -8.71 -2.59 -31.11
CA MET A 1 -8.30 -3.49 -30.01
C MET A 1 -7.91 -2.60 -28.85
N GLU A 2 -8.80 -2.45 -27.87
CA GLU A 2 -8.49 -1.67 -26.66
C GLU A 2 -7.48 -2.44 -25.81
N LEU A 3 -6.27 -1.86 -25.68
CA LEU A 3 -5.31 -2.29 -24.68
C LEU A 3 -5.91 -1.94 -23.32
N ILE A 4 -6.55 -2.93 -22.69
CA ILE A 4 -6.77 -2.92 -21.25
C ILE A 4 -5.37 -2.77 -20.66
N GLN A 5 -5.05 -1.61 -20.13
CA GLN A 5 -3.81 -1.40 -19.40
C GLN A 5 -3.85 -2.32 -18.17
N THR A 6 -3.37 -3.55 -18.33
CA THR A 6 -2.93 -4.36 -17.21
C THR A 6 -1.85 -3.52 -16.58
N ILE A 7 -2.20 -2.77 -15.54
CA ILE A 7 -1.22 -2.09 -14.71
C ILE A 7 -0.42 -3.24 -14.13
N SER A 8 0.66 -3.60 -14.82
CA SER A 8 1.78 -4.35 -14.29
C SER A 8 2.29 -3.46 -13.16
N LYS A 9 1.62 -3.54 -12.01
CA LYS A 9 2.01 -2.88 -10.78
C LYS A 9 3.35 -3.53 -10.48
N GLY A 10 4.43 -2.84 -10.88
CA GLY A 10 5.79 -3.33 -10.72
C GLY A 10 6.04 -3.80 -9.29
N PRO A 11 7.11 -4.57 -9.06
CA PRO A 11 7.31 -5.22 -7.76
C PRO A 11 7.26 -4.20 -6.63
N VAL A 12 6.43 -4.47 -5.61
CA VAL A 12 6.29 -3.59 -4.46
C VAL A 12 7.60 -3.58 -3.68
N SER A 13 8.06 -2.39 -3.31
CA SER A 13 9.24 -2.20 -2.47
C SER A 13 8.84 -2.28 -1.00
N LYS A 14 7.95 -1.37 -0.56
CA LYS A 14 7.45 -1.33 0.83
C LYS A 14 6.18 -0.50 0.97
N ILE A 15 5.48 -0.72 2.08
CA ILE A 15 4.41 0.15 2.55
C ILE A 15 5.01 1.17 3.50
N ILE A 16 4.70 2.45 3.28
CA ILE A 16 5.27 3.56 4.04
C ILE A 16 4.30 4.06 5.09
N ARG A 17 3.02 4.19 4.73
CA ARG A 17 1.97 4.74 5.60
C ARG A 17 0.67 3.99 5.42
N ALA A 18 -0.21 4.13 6.40
CA ALA A 18 -1.60 3.73 6.31
C ALA A 18 -2.49 4.92 6.67
N ARG A 19 -3.65 5.02 6.04
CA ARG A 19 -4.70 5.99 6.38
C ARG A 19 -6.06 5.32 6.31
N LYS A 20 -7.02 5.85 7.07
CA LYS A 20 -8.42 5.48 6.98
C LYS A 20 -9.13 6.58 6.21
N ILE A 21 -9.87 6.22 5.17
CA ILE A 21 -10.70 7.13 4.39
C ILE A 21 -12.14 6.65 4.43
N ARG A 22 -13.10 7.57 4.31
CA ARG A 22 -14.50 7.22 4.12
C ARG A 22 -14.85 7.43 2.66
N LEU A 23 -15.16 6.35 1.94
CA LEU A 23 -15.53 6.38 0.53
C LEU A 23 -16.92 5.78 0.39
N ASN A 24 -17.85 6.51 -0.22
CA ASN A 24 -19.23 6.08 -0.42
C ASN A 24 -19.92 5.60 0.88
N GLY A 25 -19.73 6.32 1.98
CA GLY A 25 -20.27 5.97 3.30
C GLY A 25 -19.50 4.89 4.06
N ASN A 26 -18.64 4.12 3.38
CA ASN A 26 -17.88 3.02 3.96
C ASN A 26 -16.48 3.45 4.38
N ASP A 27 -16.06 2.95 5.54
CA ASP A 27 -14.71 3.10 6.05
C ASP A 27 -13.75 2.15 5.34
N GLN A 28 -12.81 2.70 4.57
CA GLN A 28 -11.79 1.93 3.85
C GLN A 28 -10.38 2.30 4.34
N ARG A 29 -9.54 1.28 4.54
CA ARG A 29 -8.12 1.47 4.82
C ARG A 29 -7.35 1.51 3.52
N GLN A 30 -6.48 2.51 3.39
CA GLN A 30 -5.53 2.63 2.30
C GLN A 30 -4.11 2.64 2.82
N TYR A 31 -3.21 2.10 2.01
CA TYR A 31 -1.79 1.97 2.30
C TYR A 31 -1.00 2.69 1.21
N LEU A 32 -0.04 3.53 1.62
CA LEU A 32 0.87 4.20 0.72
C LEU A 32 1.96 3.21 0.32
N VAL A 33 1.86 2.73 -0.92
CA VAL A 33 2.75 1.72 -1.49
C VAL A 33 3.81 2.41 -2.33
N ARG A 34 5.08 2.09 -2.03
CA ARG A 34 6.22 2.44 -2.88
C ARG A 34 6.63 1.25 -3.72
N PHE A 35 6.79 1.49 -5.01
CA PHE A 35 7.21 0.49 -5.97
C PHE A 35 8.74 0.47 -6.12
N LYS A 36 9.32 -0.70 -6.46
CA LYS A 36 10.75 -0.80 -6.74
C LYS A 36 11.10 0.02 -7.97
N HIS A 37 12.29 0.64 -7.93
CA HIS A 37 12.84 1.47 -9.00
C HIS A 37 11.96 2.68 -9.39
N GLN A 38 10.97 3.03 -8.55
CA GLN A 38 10.17 4.23 -8.73
C GLN A 38 10.46 5.24 -7.63
N THR A 39 10.39 6.51 -8.00
CA THR A 39 10.58 7.63 -7.09
C THR A 39 9.34 7.84 -6.23
N ALA A 40 9.49 8.64 -5.16
CA ALA A 40 8.41 8.96 -4.22
C ALA A 40 7.17 9.58 -4.89
N ASP A 41 7.35 10.27 -6.02
CA ASP A 41 6.27 10.84 -6.84
C ASP A 41 5.28 9.79 -7.34
N LYS A 42 5.75 8.55 -7.53
CA LYS A 42 4.94 7.43 -8.04
C LYS A 42 4.32 6.57 -6.95
N ASP A 43 4.46 6.96 -5.68
CA ASP A 43 3.81 6.26 -4.60
C ASP A 43 2.29 6.37 -4.74
N LYS A 44 1.58 5.27 -4.49
CA LYS A 44 0.12 5.22 -4.64
C LYS A 44 -0.55 4.73 -3.38
N TRP A 45 -1.67 5.37 -3.05
CA TRP A 45 -2.58 4.88 -2.02
C TRP A 45 -3.43 3.75 -2.61
N LEU A 46 -3.22 2.54 -2.10
CA LEU A 46 -3.92 1.34 -2.54
C LEU A 46 -4.72 0.74 -1.38
N ALA A 47 -5.89 0.18 -1.70
CA ALA A 47 -6.63 -0.67 -0.77
C ALA A 47 -5.86 -1.98 -0.55
N GLU A 48 -6.13 -2.67 0.56
CA GLU A 48 -5.45 -3.92 0.92
C GLU A 48 -5.41 -4.94 -0.22
N ASP A 49 -6.56 -5.15 -0.86
CA ASP A 49 -6.77 -6.07 -1.97
C ASP A 49 -6.03 -5.66 -3.26
N ALA A 50 -5.79 -4.35 -3.41
CA ALA A 50 -5.16 -3.80 -4.60
C ALA A 50 -3.62 -3.85 -4.57
N ILE A 51 -3.00 -4.36 -3.49
CA ILE A 51 -1.55 -4.41 -3.31
C ILE A 51 -1.03 -5.78 -3.78
N PRO A 52 -0.13 -5.83 -4.79
CA PRO A 52 0.56 -7.06 -5.14
C PRO A 52 1.34 -7.60 -3.95
N ASP A 53 1.19 -8.89 -3.65
CA ASP A 53 1.77 -9.54 -2.46
C ASP A 53 1.47 -8.79 -1.15
N GLY A 54 0.28 -8.17 -1.07
CA GLY A 54 -0.13 -7.30 0.03
C GLY A 54 0.09 -7.93 1.40
N ASN A 55 -0.28 -9.20 1.57
CA ASN A 55 -0.10 -9.94 2.82
C ASN A 55 1.34 -9.88 3.37
N LEU A 56 2.36 -10.09 2.53
CA LEU A 56 3.76 -10.04 2.94
C LEU A 56 4.16 -8.63 3.38
N HIS A 57 3.83 -7.64 2.56
CA HIS A 57 4.21 -6.24 2.81
C HIS A 57 3.46 -5.65 4.00
N LEU A 58 2.18 -5.96 4.16
CA LEU A 58 1.36 -5.54 5.29
C LEU A 58 1.83 -6.18 6.58
N ARG A 59 2.20 -7.47 6.57
CA ARG A 59 2.76 -8.13 7.75
C ARG A 59 4.02 -7.42 8.23
N ARG A 60 4.95 -7.10 7.31
CA ARG A 60 6.18 -6.35 7.63
C ARG A 60 5.86 -4.96 8.18
N PHE A 61 4.96 -4.23 7.55
CA PHE A 61 4.53 -2.89 8.00
C PHE A 61 3.84 -2.90 9.37
N ARG A 62 2.94 -3.86 9.62
CA ARG A 62 2.25 -4.02 10.91
C ARG A 62 3.22 -4.44 12.03
N ALA A 63 4.26 -5.21 11.70
CA ALA A 63 5.30 -5.57 12.65
C ALA A 63 6.14 -4.34 13.04
N SER A 64 6.59 -3.54 12.07
CA SER A 64 7.40 -2.34 12.34
C SER A 64 6.63 -1.25 13.11
N ARG A 65 5.32 -1.12 12.88
CA ARG A 65 4.49 -0.16 13.63
C ARG A 65 4.23 -0.58 15.08
N ARG A 66 4.16 -1.89 15.37
CA ARG A 66 3.99 -2.38 16.75
C ARG A 66 5.19 -2.04 17.62
N THR A 67 6.40 -2.21 17.10
CA THR A 67 7.63 -1.84 17.84
C THR A 67 7.76 -0.34 18.08
N GLU A 68 7.23 0.49 17.18
CA GLU A 68 7.24 1.94 17.29
C GLU A 68 6.21 2.47 18.31
N GLN A 69 5.10 1.75 18.51
CA GLN A 69 4.06 2.11 19.50
C GLN A 69 4.35 1.60 20.92
N SER A 70 5.26 0.63 21.09
CA SER A 70 5.64 0.09 22.40
C SER A 70 6.77 0.86 23.09
N HIS A 71 7.29 1.94 22.49
CA HIS A 71 8.33 2.80 23.06
C HIS A 71 7.83 4.19 23.47
N GLN A 72 6.52 4.34 23.70
CA GLN A 72 5.93 5.54 24.32
C GLN A 72 5.26 5.20 25.64
#